data_AF-A0A7W4TK02-F1
#
_entry.id   AF-A0A7W4TK02-F1
#
_cell.length_a   1.000
_cell.length_b   1.000
_cell.length_c   1.000
_cell.angle_alpha   90.00
_cell.angle_beta   90.00
_cell.angle_gamma   90.00
#
_symmetry.space_group_name_H-M   'P 1'
#
loop_
_entity.id
_entity.type
_entity.pdbx_description
1 polymer ?
#
loop_
_entity_poly.entity_id
_entity_poly.type
_entity_poly.pdbx_seq_one_letter_code
_entity_poly.pdbx_strand_id
1 'polypeptide(L)'
;MIDEEAVARVAASLSISTNRARRLAHTALPAGFARSVASAPRALLVEGPTDVAVFSALLDPPVVAAGGKHVLPLAVAVARALGCAPGVVLDADTHHHRAHRGSERLLDQLRGTVVHVLPVDLETALGGWPSFLRALSRTGSGLGAKDSRAYAAAARAARREDLPPDLAALLSVFASSPAASPPESPV
;
A
#
# COMPACT_ATOMS: atom_id res chain seq x y z
N MET A 1 4.07 16.05 11.37
CA MET A 1 2.78 16.35 12.04
C MET A 1 1.84 16.77 10.93
N ILE A 2 0.57 16.36 10.95
CA ILE A 2 -0.39 16.78 9.92
C ILE A 2 -0.89 18.16 10.35
N ASP A 3 -0.59 19.19 9.56
CA ASP A 3 -1.02 20.57 9.84
C ASP A 3 -2.50 20.78 9.47
N GLU A 4 -3.05 21.94 9.86
CA GLU A 4 -4.46 22.27 9.64
C GLU A 4 -4.83 22.40 8.16
N GLU A 5 -3.89 22.82 7.32
CA GLU A 5 -4.12 22.94 5.88
C GLU A 5 -4.25 21.54 5.24
N ALA A 6 -3.38 20.61 5.62
CA ALA A 6 -3.46 19.23 5.23
C ALA A 6 -4.75 18.57 5.77
N VAL A 7 -5.16 18.86 7.01
CA VAL A 7 -6.44 18.39 7.54
C VAL A 7 -7.63 18.90 6.71
N ALA A 8 -7.63 20.17 6.31
CA ALA A 8 -8.68 20.73 5.47
C ALA A 8 -8.73 20.04 4.09
N ARG A 9 -7.57 19.76 3.48
CA ARG A 9 -7.48 18.98 2.23
C ARG A 9 -8.04 17.56 2.39
N VAL A 10 -7.73 16.88 3.49
CA VAL A 10 -8.29 15.54 3.80
C VAL A 10 -9.81 15.60 3.95
N ALA A 11 -10.32 16.61 4.66
CA ALA A 11 -11.75 16.81 4.87
C ALA A 11 -12.50 16.98 3.54
N ALA A 12 -11.98 17.86 2.67
CA ALA A 12 -12.52 18.08 1.34
C ALA A 12 -12.46 16.81 0.47
N SER A 13 -11.31 16.13 0.43
CA SER A 13 -11.13 14.91 -0.37
C SER A 13 -12.07 13.77 0.03
N LEU A 14 -12.42 13.67 1.31
CA LEU A 14 -13.30 12.61 1.83
C LEU A 14 -14.74 13.06 2.01
N SER A 15 -15.07 14.33 1.69
CA SER A 15 -16.39 14.92 1.91
C SER A 15 -16.89 14.76 3.36
N ILE A 16 -16.01 15.05 4.33
CA ILE A 16 -16.31 14.99 5.77
C ILE A 16 -15.99 16.33 6.46
N SER A 17 -16.45 16.51 7.69
CA SER A 17 -16.10 17.70 8.47
C SER A 17 -14.62 17.73 8.86
N THR A 18 -14.04 18.93 8.96
CA THR A 18 -12.64 19.15 9.38
C THR A 18 -12.33 18.50 10.72
N ASN A 19 -13.25 18.59 11.69
CA ASN A 19 -13.09 17.94 13.00
C ASN A 19 -13.02 16.42 12.89
N ARG A 20 -13.82 15.81 12.01
CA ARG A 20 -13.80 14.37 11.76
C ARG A 20 -12.50 13.97 11.05
N ALA A 21 -12.08 14.73 10.04
CA ALA A 21 -10.83 14.50 9.32
C ALA A 21 -9.64 14.56 10.28
N ARG A 22 -9.56 15.60 11.12
CA ARG A 22 -8.53 15.75 12.16
C ARG A 22 -8.47 14.52 13.05
N ARG A 23 -9.59 14.14 13.65
CA ARG A 23 -9.65 12.98 14.54
C ARG A 23 -9.14 11.72 13.83
N LEU A 24 -9.68 11.42 12.66
CA LEU A 24 -9.29 10.22 11.90
C LEU A 24 -7.81 10.23 11.52
N ALA A 25 -7.31 11.34 10.98
CA ALA A 25 -5.91 11.46 10.54
C ALA A 25 -4.91 11.25 11.68
N HIS A 26 -5.28 11.59 12.92
CA HIS A 26 -4.44 11.40 14.10
C HIS A 26 -4.63 10.06 14.81
N THR A 27 -5.78 9.39 14.68
CA THR A 27 -6.09 8.19 15.47
C THR A 27 -6.23 6.90 14.67
N ALA A 28 -6.52 6.97 13.37
CA ALA A 28 -6.86 5.80 12.56
C ALA A 28 -5.68 5.24 11.77
N LEU A 29 -4.61 6.03 11.57
CA LEU A 29 -3.43 5.62 10.82
C LEU A 29 -2.31 5.15 11.77
N PRO A 30 -1.47 4.18 11.35
CA PRO A 30 -0.36 3.71 12.16
C PRO A 30 0.60 4.84 12.57
N ALA A 31 1.20 4.67 13.75
CA ALA A 31 2.23 5.59 14.22
C ALA A 31 3.35 5.72 13.19
N GLY A 32 3.77 6.97 12.90
CA GLY A 32 4.81 7.25 11.91
C GLY A 32 4.33 7.32 10.46
N PHE A 33 3.09 6.92 10.13
CA PHE A 33 2.54 6.97 8.76
C PHE A 33 2.81 8.31 8.07
N ALA A 34 2.38 9.41 8.70
CA ALA A 34 2.52 10.76 8.15
C ALA A 34 3.98 11.15 7.92
N ARG A 35 4.90 10.68 8.76
CA ARG A 35 6.34 10.93 8.59
C ARG A 35 6.88 10.18 7.38
N SER A 36 6.50 8.90 7.22
CA SER A 36 6.95 8.07 6.11
C SER A 36 6.50 8.64 4.77
N VAL A 37 5.21 9.01 4.63
CA VAL A 37 4.70 9.55 3.37
C VAL A 37 5.20 10.96 3.08
N ALA A 38 5.38 11.81 4.10
CA ALA A 38 5.94 13.15 3.89
C ALA A 38 7.44 13.14 3.52
N SER A 39 8.15 12.04 3.77
CA SER A 39 9.58 11.92 3.48
C SER A 39 9.90 11.55 2.03
N ALA A 40 8.89 11.23 1.22
CA ALA A 40 9.08 10.81 -0.17
C ALA A 40 8.01 11.39 -1.10
N PRO A 41 8.37 11.74 -2.35
CA PRO A 41 7.41 12.26 -3.32
C PRO A 41 6.37 11.22 -3.74
N ARG A 42 6.65 9.92 -3.50
CA ARG A 42 5.78 8.79 -3.83
C ARG A 42 5.92 7.71 -2.76
N ALA A 43 4.85 6.98 -2.51
CA ALA A 43 4.84 5.84 -1.60
C ALA A 43 3.85 4.78 -2.08
N LEU A 44 4.10 3.52 -1.77
CA LEU A 44 3.13 2.45 -1.95
C LEU A 44 2.37 2.23 -0.64
N LEU A 45 1.05 2.35 -0.67
CA LEU A 45 0.19 2.07 0.47
C LEU A 45 -0.33 0.65 0.38
N VAL A 46 -0.23 -0.07 1.48
CA VAL A 46 -0.63 -1.48 1.60
C VAL A 46 -1.45 -1.69 2.86
N GLU A 47 -2.14 -2.81 2.98
CA GLU A 47 -3.04 -3.03 4.11
C GLU A 47 -2.28 -3.23 5.43
N GLY A 48 -1.28 -4.11 5.43
CA GLY A 48 -0.67 -4.61 6.65
C GLY A 48 0.86 -4.69 6.65
N PRO A 49 1.45 -5.10 7.79
CA PRO A 49 2.89 -5.15 7.98
C PRO A 49 3.58 -6.26 7.16
N THR A 50 2.88 -7.35 6.86
CA THR A 50 3.41 -8.43 6.00
C THR A 50 3.64 -7.93 4.58
N ASP A 51 2.68 -7.18 4.03
CA ASP A 51 2.81 -6.54 2.72
C ASP A 51 3.98 -5.57 2.70
N VAL A 52 4.10 -4.73 3.74
CA VAL A 52 5.25 -3.81 3.88
C VAL A 52 6.56 -4.58 3.81
N ALA A 53 6.67 -5.69 4.53
CA ALA A 53 7.91 -6.44 4.62
C ALA A 53 8.31 -7.09 3.29
N VAL A 54 7.34 -7.59 2.52
CA VAL A 54 7.56 -8.18 1.19
C VAL A 54 7.87 -7.09 0.17
N PHE A 55 7.02 -6.07 0.05
CA PHE A 55 7.17 -5.09 -1.01
C PHE A 55 8.36 -4.15 -0.77
N SER A 56 8.70 -3.81 0.48
CA SER A 56 9.92 -3.02 0.78
C SER A 56 11.21 -3.77 0.45
N ALA A 57 11.16 -5.11 0.33
CA ALA A 57 12.29 -5.91 -0.14
C ALA A 57 12.45 -5.88 -1.67
N LEU A 58 11.41 -5.46 -2.40
CA LEU A 58 11.34 -5.57 -3.86
C LEU A 58 11.29 -4.21 -4.59
N LEU A 59 10.82 -3.17 -3.90
CA LEU A 59 10.57 -1.84 -4.44
C LEU A 59 11.42 -0.79 -3.75
N ASP A 60 11.85 0.21 -4.53
CA ASP A 60 12.60 1.36 -4.02
C ASP A 60 11.72 2.42 -3.31
N PRO A 61 10.50 2.75 -3.79
CA PRO A 61 9.62 3.67 -3.07
C PRO A 61 9.25 3.13 -1.67
N PRO A 62 9.09 4.01 -0.66
CA PRO A 62 8.63 3.58 0.65
C PRO A 62 7.29 2.84 0.57
N VAL A 63 7.23 1.68 1.22
CA VAL A 63 5.98 0.95 1.41
C VAL A 63 5.46 1.21 2.81
N VAL A 64 4.22 1.68 2.92
CA VAL A 64 3.64 2.15 4.17
C VAL A 64 2.31 1.43 4.42
N ALA A 65 2.22 0.75 5.56
CA ALA A 65 0.96 0.13 5.98
C ALA A 65 -0.07 1.20 6.34
N ALA A 66 -1.28 1.06 5.82
CA ALA A 66 -2.41 1.90 6.14
C ALA A 66 -3.11 1.48 7.44
N GLY A 67 -2.94 0.22 7.88
CA GLY A 67 -3.65 -0.32 9.06
C GLY A 67 -4.98 -1.01 8.70
N GLY A 68 -5.08 -1.51 7.47
CA GLY A 68 -6.21 -2.28 6.95
C GLY A 68 -6.94 -1.62 5.78
N LYS A 69 -7.67 -2.44 5.02
CA LYS A 69 -8.42 -2.04 3.82
C LYS A 69 -9.33 -0.81 4.00
N HIS A 70 -10.07 -0.77 5.11
CA HIS A 70 -11.09 0.25 5.38
C HIS A 70 -10.53 1.66 5.62
N VAL A 71 -9.23 1.78 5.96
CA VAL A 71 -8.56 3.06 6.18
C VAL A 71 -7.73 3.51 4.98
N LEU A 72 -7.62 2.71 3.91
CA LEU A 72 -6.88 3.09 2.70
C LEU A 72 -7.35 4.40 2.06
N PRO A 73 -8.66 4.72 1.96
CA PRO A 73 -9.09 6.03 1.43
C PRO A 73 -8.57 7.20 2.28
N LEU A 74 -8.57 7.04 3.61
CA LEU A 74 -8.00 8.03 4.51
C LEU A 74 -6.48 8.14 4.35
N ALA A 75 -5.79 7.02 4.26
CA ALA A 75 -4.34 6.97 4.06
C ALA A 75 -3.93 7.67 2.75
N VAL A 76 -4.65 7.43 1.66
CA VAL A 76 -4.46 8.12 0.36
C VAL A 76 -4.71 9.61 0.49
N ALA A 77 -5.81 10.02 1.11
CA ALA A 77 -6.13 11.44 1.30
C ALA A 77 -5.05 12.16 2.12
N VAL A 78 -4.57 11.54 3.20
CA VAL A 78 -3.49 12.08 4.03
C VAL A 78 -2.17 12.15 3.26
N ALA A 79 -1.79 11.10 2.53
CA ALA A 79 -0.57 11.10 1.72
C ALA A 79 -0.58 12.24 0.69
N ARG A 80 -1.68 12.39 -0.06
CA ARG A 80 -1.87 13.50 -1.01
C ARG A 80 -1.81 14.87 -0.35
N ALA A 81 -2.48 15.02 0.79
CA ALA A 81 -2.48 16.26 1.53
C ALA A 81 -1.09 16.67 2.04
N LEU A 82 -0.17 15.71 2.19
CA LEU A 82 1.22 15.90 2.56
C LEU A 82 2.17 15.95 1.34
N GLY A 83 1.64 16.06 0.12
CA GLY A 83 2.42 16.19 -1.11
C GLY A 83 3.02 14.88 -1.63
N CYS A 84 2.62 13.73 -1.06
CA CYS A 84 3.02 12.42 -1.56
C CYS A 84 2.03 11.92 -2.61
N ALA A 85 2.52 11.33 -3.70
CA ALA A 85 1.69 10.64 -4.69
C ALA A 85 1.59 9.13 -4.36
N PRO A 86 0.49 8.66 -3.75
CA PRO A 86 0.36 7.27 -3.33
C PRO A 86 0.01 6.34 -4.49
N GLY A 87 0.61 5.17 -4.49
CA GLY A 87 0.08 3.95 -5.07
C GLY A 87 -0.67 3.12 -4.04
N VAL A 88 -1.55 2.22 -4.45
CA VAL A 88 -2.20 1.26 -3.55
C VAL A 88 -2.09 -0.16 -4.11
N VAL A 89 -1.76 -1.13 -3.24
CA VAL A 89 -1.98 -2.55 -3.52
C VAL A 89 -3.20 -3.01 -2.73
N LEU A 90 -4.10 -3.73 -3.39
CA LEU A 90 -5.21 -4.42 -2.77
C LEU A 90 -5.11 -5.90 -3.09
N ASP A 91 -5.50 -6.73 -2.13
CA ASP A 91 -5.70 -8.15 -2.36
C ASP A 91 -7.14 -8.36 -2.87
N ALA A 92 -7.32 -9.22 -3.88
CA ALA A 92 -8.65 -9.64 -4.28
C ALA A 92 -9.21 -10.59 -3.20
N ASP A 93 -10.18 -10.08 -2.43
CA ASP A 93 -11.03 -10.90 -1.56
C ASP A 93 -11.99 -11.75 -2.42
N THR A 94 -11.47 -12.71 -3.19
CA THR A 94 -12.24 -13.53 -4.13
C THR A 94 -13.28 -14.43 -3.46
N HIS A 95 -13.23 -14.60 -2.14
CA HIS A 95 -14.03 -15.60 -1.43
C HIS A 95 -15.40 -15.12 -0.90
N HIS A 96 -15.79 -13.85 -1.06
CA HIS A 96 -17.09 -13.37 -0.55
C HIS A 96 -17.83 -12.44 -1.52
N HIS A 97 -19.06 -12.80 -1.92
CA HIS A 97 -19.94 -11.93 -2.71
C HIS A 97 -20.22 -10.55 -2.06
N ARG A 98 -20.13 -10.44 -0.72
CA ARG A 98 -20.16 -9.14 -0.01
C ARG A 98 -18.88 -8.32 -0.20
N ALA A 99 -17.74 -8.98 -0.37
CA ALA A 99 -16.46 -8.33 -0.61
C ALA A 99 -16.38 -7.69 -2.01
N HIS A 100 -17.19 -8.15 -2.96
CA HIS A 100 -17.23 -7.57 -4.30
C HIS A 100 -17.80 -6.13 -4.30
N ARG A 101 -18.98 -5.90 -3.69
CA ARG A 101 -19.54 -4.53 -3.54
C ARG A 101 -18.68 -3.64 -2.65
N GLY A 102 -18.05 -4.22 -1.62
CA GLY A 102 -17.10 -3.50 -0.77
C GLY A 102 -15.87 -3.04 -1.53
N SER A 103 -15.35 -3.88 -2.43
CA SER A 103 -14.18 -3.57 -3.26
C SER A 103 -14.51 -2.55 -4.36
N GLU A 104 -15.68 -2.63 -5.00
CA GLU A 104 -16.13 -1.61 -5.96
C GLU A 104 -16.23 -0.22 -5.31
N ARG A 105 -16.87 -0.14 -4.13
CA ARG A 105 -16.96 1.11 -3.37
C ARG A 105 -15.60 1.64 -2.96
N LEU A 106 -14.69 0.75 -2.55
CA LEU A 106 -13.33 1.13 -2.21
C LEU A 106 -12.58 1.70 -3.43
N LEU A 107 -12.67 1.03 -4.58
CA LEU A 107 -12.07 1.52 -5.83
C LEU A 107 -12.63 2.88 -6.26
N ASP A 108 -13.93 3.09 -6.05
CA ASP A 108 -14.58 4.39 -6.26
C ASP A 108 -13.99 5.50 -5.37
N GLN A 109 -13.77 5.19 -4.09
CA GLN A 109 -13.11 6.10 -3.14
C GLN A 109 -11.62 6.33 -3.44
N LEU A 110 -10.99 5.42 -4.17
CA LEU A 110 -9.58 5.50 -4.56
C LEU A 110 -9.39 6.08 -5.97
N ARG A 111 -10.44 6.62 -6.62
CA ARG A 111 -10.33 7.24 -7.93
C ARG A 111 -9.18 8.26 -8.03
N GLY A 112 -8.53 8.28 -9.18
CA GLY A 112 -7.34 9.09 -9.44
C GLY A 112 -6.06 8.58 -8.77
N THR A 113 -6.10 7.43 -8.10
CA THR A 113 -4.93 6.75 -7.50
C THR A 113 -4.53 5.58 -8.37
N VAL A 114 -3.23 5.31 -8.50
CA VAL A 114 -2.77 4.07 -9.12
C VAL A 114 -3.06 2.93 -8.14
N VAL A 115 -4.04 2.09 -8.48
CA VAL A 115 -4.42 0.92 -7.70
C VAL A 115 -4.06 -0.33 -8.48
N HIS A 116 -3.29 -1.22 -7.85
CA HIS A 116 -3.04 -2.57 -8.36
C HIS A 116 -3.79 -3.57 -7.47
N VAL A 117 -4.63 -4.40 -8.09
CA VAL A 117 -5.36 -5.45 -7.38
C VAL A 117 -4.70 -6.77 -7.69
N LEU A 118 -4.14 -7.45 -6.69
CA LEU A 118 -3.65 -8.81 -6.84
C LEU A 118 -4.84 -9.75 -7.10
N PRO A 119 -4.74 -10.69 -8.06
CA PRO A 119 -5.86 -11.58 -8.39
C PRO A 119 -6.17 -12.62 -7.31
N VAL A 120 -5.23 -12.83 -6.40
CA VAL A 120 -5.31 -13.69 -5.21
C VAL A 120 -4.70 -12.94 -4.03
N ASP A 121 -4.87 -13.45 -2.81
CA ASP A 121 -4.15 -12.90 -1.65
C ASP A 121 -2.63 -13.01 -1.80
N LEU A 122 -1.90 -12.14 -1.10
CA LEU A 122 -0.44 -12.10 -1.18
C LEU A 122 0.21 -13.46 -0.84
N GLU A 123 -0.31 -14.19 0.14
CA GLU A 123 0.28 -15.49 0.52
C GLU A 123 0.15 -16.54 -0.58
N THR A 124 -0.98 -16.58 -1.27
CA THR A 124 -1.22 -17.44 -2.42
C THR A 124 -0.30 -17.04 -3.58
N ALA A 125 -0.14 -15.74 -3.84
CA ALA A 125 0.81 -15.26 -4.86
C ALA A 125 2.26 -15.66 -4.53
N LEU A 126 2.67 -15.52 -3.27
CA LEU A 126 4.00 -15.93 -2.79
C LEU A 126 4.20 -17.45 -2.84
N GLY A 127 3.13 -18.23 -2.68
CA GLY A 127 3.12 -19.69 -2.89
C GLY A 127 3.47 -20.09 -4.33
N GLY A 128 3.26 -19.20 -5.30
CA GLY A 128 3.66 -19.40 -6.69
C GLY A 128 5.13 -19.10 -6.97
N TRP A 129 5.93 -18.65 -5.99
CA TRP A 129 7.32 -18.19 -6.19
C TRP A 129 8.36 -19.20 -5.66
N PRO A 130 8.95 -20.07 -6.50
CA PRO A 130 9.73 -21.21 -6.01
C PRO A 130 11.01 -20.83 -5.25
N SER A 131 11.76 -19.83 -5.72
CA SER A 131 12.96 -19.36 -5.03
C SER A 131 12.66 -18.69 -3.69
N PHE A 132 11.53 -17.98 -3.58
CA PHE A 132 11.03 -17.44 -2.31
C PHE A 132 10.71 -18.54 -1.31
N LEU A 133 9.95 -19.57 -1.71
CA LEU A 133 9.62 -20.70 -0.82
C LEU A 133 10.87 -21.43 -0.33
N ARG A 134 11.87 -21.63 -1.20
CA ARG A 134 13.16 -22.19 -0.81
C ARG A 134 13.94 -21.29 0.15
N ALA A 135 13.82 -19.96 0.01
CA ALA A 135 14.47 -19.03 0.93
C ALA A 135 13.74 -18.98 2.28
N LEU A 136 12.40 -18.99 2.27
CA LEU A 136 11.55 -18.99 3.47
C LEU A 136 11.76 -20.26 4.31
N SER A 137 11.84 -21.43 3.68
CA SER A 137 12.08 -22.67 4.42
C SER A 137 13.44 -22.70 5.14
N ARG A 138 14.46 -22.02 4.59
CA ARG A 138 15.78 -21.87 5.25
C ARG A 138 15.73 -21.00 6.49
N THR A 139 14.71 -20.15 6.65
CA THR A 139 14.50 -19.39 7.90
C THR A 139 13.72 -20.18 8.94
N GLY A 140 13.32 -21.44 8.64
CA GLY A 140 12.46 -22.25 9.50
C GLY A 140 11.01 -21.77 9.56
N SER A 141 10.61 -20.84 8.67
CA SER A 141 9.25 -20.31 8.60
C SER A 141 8.47 -20.92 7.43
N GLY A 142 7.17 -20.66 7.39
CA GLY A 142 6.28 -21.08 6.32
C GLY A 142 5.21 -20.03 6.06
N LEU A 143 4.49 -20.16 4.95
CA LEU A 143 3.47 -19.16 4.55
C LEU A 143 2.39 -18.97 5.63
N GLY A 144 1.98 -20.04 6.30
CA GLY A 144 0.96 -19.97 7.36
C GLY A 144 1.41 -19.19 8.61
N ALA A 145 2.71 -18.99 8.81
CA ALA A 145 3.24 -18.30 9.99
C ALA A 145 3.14 -16.77 9.90
N LYS A 146 2.98 -16.22 8.69
CA LYS A 146 2.91 -14.77 8.41
C LYS A 146 4.01 -13.94 9.10
N ASP A 147 5.21 -14.52 9.26
CA ASP A 147 6.35 -13.86 9.86
C ASP A 147 6.93 -12.82 8.88
N SER A 148 6.64 -11.55 9.13
CA SER A 148 7.06 -10.44 8.28
C SER A 148 8.59 -10.38 8.13
N ARG A 149 9.38 -10.73 9.16
CA ARG A 149 10.85 -10.70 9.07
C ARG A 149 11.36 -11.82 8.15
N ALA A 150 10.80 -13.01 8.29
CA ALA A 150 11.12 -14.14 7.43
C ALA A 150 10.72 -13.87 5.98
N TYR A 151 9.55 -13.27 5.76
CA TYR A 151 9.07 -12.87 4.43
C TYR A 151 9.99 -11.86 3.77
N ALA A 152 10.40 -10.80 4.46
CA ALA A 152 11.34 -9.82 3.91
C ALA A 152 12.69 -10.46 3.55
N ALA A 153 13.20 -11.36 4.39
CA ALA A 153 14.46 -12.06 4.13
C ALA A 153 14.33 -13.00 2.92
N ALA A 154 13.24 -13.73 2.82
CA ALA A 154 12.96 -14.61 1.69
C ALA A 154 12.78 -13.83 0.39
N ALA A 155 12.04 -12.73 0.40
CA ALA A 155 11.84 -11.86 -0.76
C ALA A 155 13.16 -11.26 -1.28
N ARG A 156 14.06 -10.84 -0.38
CA ARG A 156 15.40 -10.34 -0.76
C ARG A 156 16.31 -11.42 -1.37
N ALA A 157 16.19 -12.66 -0.89
CA ALA A 157 17.03 -13.77 -1.34
C ALA A 157 16.46 -14.50 -2.57
N ALA A 158 15.19 -14.27 -2.89
CA ALA A 158 14.51 -14.87 -4.01
C ALA A 158 15.03 -14.32 -5.35
N ARG A 159 14.92 -15.16 -6.38
CA ARG A 159 15.33 -14.85 -7.75
C ARG A 159 14.23 -14.07 -8.45
N ARG A 160 14.58 -13.03 -9.19
CA ARG A 160 13.58 -12.25 -9.95
C ARG A 160 13.11 -12.99 -11.21
N GLU A 161 13.90 -13.94 -11.70
CA GLU A 161 13.62 -14.69 -12.93
C GLU A 161 12.46 -15.68 -12.78
N ASP A 162 12.17 -16.14 -11.54
CA ASP A 162 11.03 -16.99 -11.23
C ASP A 162 9.93 -16.27 -10.43
N LEU A 163 9.93 -14.93 -10.48
CA LEU A 163 8.89 -14.10 -9.88
C LEU A 163 7.53 -14.37 -10.58
N PRO A 164 6.44 -14.58 -9.81
CA PRO A 164 5.10 -14.75 -10.37
C PRO A 164 4.70 -13.57 -11.26
N PRO A 165 4.03 -13.81 -12.41
CA PRO A 165 3.66 -12.76 -13.36
C PRO A 165 2.87 -11.60 -12.75
N ASP A 166 1.95 -11.86 -11.84
CA ASP A 166 1.13 -10.82 -11.20
C ASP A 166 1.99 -9.90 -10.31
N LEU A 167 2.93 -10.48 -9.56
CA LEU A 167 3.90 -9.70 -8.79
C LEU A 167 4.84 -8.93 -9.72
N ALA A 168 5.28 -9.51 -10.82
CA ALA A 168 6.11 -8.82 -11.82
C ALA A 168 5.39 -7.61 -12.45
N ALA A 169 4.08 -7.76 -12.73
CA ALA A 169 3.24 -6.68 -13.24
C ALA A 169 3.12 -5.54 -12.21
N LEU A 170 2.86 -5.86 -10.94
CA LEU A 170 2.84 -4.90 -9.84
C LEU A 170 4.17 -4.13 -9.77
N LEU A 171 5.30 -4.82 -9.75
CA LEU A 171 6.62 -4.19 -9.66
C LEU A 171 6.85 -3.24 -10.84
N SER A 172 6.44 -3.63 -12.04
CA SER A 172 6.57 -2.82 -13.26
C SER A 172 5.74 -1.54 -13.20
N VAL A 173 4.51 -1.60 -12.68
CA VAL A 173 3.63 -0.44 -12.50
C VAL A 173 4.26 0.59 -11.56
N PHE A 174 4.83 0.14 -10.44
CA PHE A 174 5.40 1.05 -9.45
C PHE A 174 6.83 1.50 -9.77
N ALA A 175 7.58 0.73 -10.54
CA ALA A 175 8.88 1.12 -11.09
C ALA A 175 8.77 2.19 -12.19
N SER A 176 7.73 2.11 -13.03
CA SER A 176 7.62 2.94 -14.25
C SER A 176 6.86 4.26 -14.06
N SER A 177 6.10 4.41 -12.98
CA SER A 177 5.28 5.61 -12.81
C SER A 177 6.17 6.79 -12.39
N PRO A 178 6.26 7.89 -13.18
CA PRO A 178 7.05 9.04 -12.80
C PRO A 178 6.42 9.75 -11.58
N ALA A 179 7.23 10.45 -10.79
CA ALA A 179 6.71 11.40 -9.81
C ALA A 179 5.87 12.43 -10.54
N ALA A 180 4.58 12.51 -10.21
CA ALA A 180 3.74 13.56 -10.72
C ALA A 180 4.36 14.91 -10.31
N SER A 181 4.70 15.75 -11.29
CA SER A 181 5.15 17.11 -11.03
C SER A 181 4.10 17.84 -10.18
N PRO A 182 4.52 18.67 -9.21
CA PRO A 182 3.56 19.47 -8.45
C PRO A 182 2.77 20.36 -9.42
N PRO A 183 1.48 20.61 -9.16
CA PRO A 183 0.71 21.54 -9.97
C PRO A 183 1.37 22.93 -9.89
N GLU A 184 1.71 23.50 -11.05
CA GLU A 184 2.18 24.88 -11.13
C GLU A 184 1.15 25.80 -10.47
N SER A 185 1.61 26.64 -9.53
CA SER A 185 0.76 27.67 -8.93
C SER A 185 0.32 28.66 -10.01
N PRO A 186 -0.97 29.00 -10.09
CA PRO A 186 -1.41 30.08 -10.97
C PRO A 186 -0.85 31.40 -10.42
N VAL A 187 -0.10 32.10 -11.27
CA VAL A 187 0.39 33.47 -11.07
C VAL A 187 -0.78 34.45 -11.10
#